data_AF-A0A7X8Y9W5-F1
#
_entry.id   AF-A0A7X8Y9W5-F1
#
_cell.length_a   1.000
_cell.length_b   1.000
_cell.length_c   1.000
_cell.angle_alpha   90.00
_cell.angle_beta   90.00
_cell.angle_gamma   90.00
#
_symmetry.space_group_name_H-M   'P 1'
#
loop_
_entity.id
_entity.type
_entity.pdbx_description
1 polymer ?
#
loop_
_entity_poly.entity_id
_entity_poly.type
_entity_poly.pdbx_seq_one_letter_code
_entity_poly.pdbx_strand_id
1 'polypeptide(L)'
;MADKSTFTPDEWKLLLQSVMVAGIAVTAAEPSGLWGMLKEGMASARALLQAKTDPGANSLVSALVSDFETSEGITAAREGLQEKLKGSKPDEIKTKCIAVLRQTSDIVASKAPEAATALKTWLYRISESVAEAAKEGGFLGFGGVKVSDVEKATLAEISAALKLDQSST
;
A
#
# COMPACT_ATOMS: atom_id res chain seq x y z
N MET A 1 -19.37 -11.32 -4.33
CA MET A 1 -17.91 -11.25 -4.09
C MET A 1 -17.40 -10.07 -4.87
N ALA A 2 -16.68 -9.15 -4.23
CA ALA A 2 -16.14 -7.99 -4.92
C ALA A 2 -14.87 -8.36 -5.69
N ASP A 3 -14.79 -7.91 -6.94
CA ASP A 3 -13.67 -8.13 -7.86
C ASP A 3 -13.54 -6.93 -8.81
N LYS A 4 -12.69 -7.05 -9.84
CA LYS A 4 -12.45 -5.99 -10.84
C LYS A 4 -13.73 -5.44 -11.48
N SER A 5 -14.75 -6.27 -11.68
CA SER A 5 -16.04 -5.87 -12.29
C SER A 5 -16.89 -4.96 -11.39
N THR A 6 -16.58 -4.91 -10.09
CA THR A 6 -17.26 -4.05 -9.11
C THR A 6 -16.86 -2.57 -9.26
N PHE A 7 -15.75 -2.29 -9.95
CA PHE A 7 -15.15 -0.96 -10.06
C PHE A 7 -15.15 -0.48 -11.51
N THR A 8 -15.21 0.84 -11.70
CA THR A 8 -14.93 1.43 -13.02
C THR A 8 -13.45 1.26 -13.36
N PRO A 9 -13.05 1.41 -14.63
CA PRO A 9 -11.64 1.34 -15.02
C PRO A 9 -10.74 2.31 -14.24
N ASP A 10 -11.23 3.53 -13.99
CA ASP A 10 -10.48 4.55 -13.24
C ASP A 10 -10.38 4.23 -11.75
N GLU A 11 -11.44 3.71 -11.15
CA GLU A 11 -11.43 3.25 -9.76
C GLU A 11 -10.50 2.04 -9.61
N TRP A 12 -10.53 1.09 -10.54
CA TRP A 12 -9.63 -0.05 -10.53
C TRP A 12 -8.17 0.38 -10.66
N LYS A 13 -7.88 1.33 -11.55
CA LYS A 13 -6.55 1.94 -11.67
C LYS A 13 -6.12 2.61 -10.36
N LEU A 14 -7.03 3.30 -9.67
CA LEU A 14 -6.75 3.87 -8.35
C LEU A 14 -6.46 2.80 -7.30
N LEU A 15 -7.22 1.69 -7.29
CA LEU A 15 -6.95 0.56 -6.40
C LEU A 15 -5.56 -0.04 -6.67
N LEU A 16 -5.16 -0.22 -7.92
CA LEU A 16 -3.81 -0.67 -8.27
C LEU A 16 -2.73 0.32 -7.82
N GLN A 17 -2.97 1.63 -7.98
CA GLN A 17 -2.07 2.68 -7.49
C GLN A 17 -1.94 2.65 -5.97
N SER A 18 -3.03 2.35 -5.26
CA SER A 18 -3.05 2.27 -3.79
C SER A 18 -2.04 1.27 -3.25
N VAL A 19 -1.82 0.16 -3.96
CA VAL A 19 -0.83 -0.86 -3.61
C VAL A 19 0.59 -0.30 -3.68
N MET A 20 0.91 0.46 -4.73
CA MET A 20 2.22 1.10 -4.86
C MET A 20 2.42 2.21 -3.84
N VAL A 21 1.41 3.07 -3.64
CA VAL A 21 1.53 4.20 -2.71
C VAL A 21 1.56 3.79 -1.24
N ALA A 22 0.99 2.63 -0.89
CA ALA A 22 1.10 2.07 0.46
C ALA A 22 2.58 1.85 0.85
N GLY A 23 3.39 1.32 -0.07
CA GLY A 23 4.83 1.19 0.18
C GLY A 23 5.61 2.48 -0.05
N ILE A 24 5.25 3.27 -1.07
CA ILE A 24 5.96 4.53 -1.37
C ILE A 24 5.80 5.55 -0.25
N ALA A 25 4.64 5.65 0.41
CA ALA A 25 4.40 6.61 1.48
C ALA A 25 5.44 6.52 2.60
N VAL A 26 5.83 5.30 2.99
CA VAL A 26 6.86 5.05 3.99
C VAL A 26 8.24 5.42 3.45
N THR A 27 8.56 4.99 2.22
CA THR A 27 9.88 5.28 1.63
C THR A 27 10.10 6.77 1.28
N ALA A 28 9.04 7.51 1.00
CA ALA A 28 9.10 8.95 0.72
C ALA A 28 9.41 9.76 1.98
N ALA A 29 9.15 9.19 3.17
CA ALA A 29 9.56 9.80 4.42
C ALA A 29 11.08 9.82 4.58
N GLU A 30 11.79 8.81 4.02
CA GLU A 30 13.25 8.71 4.03
C GLU A 30 13.78 8.18 2.67
N PRO A 31 14.02 9.04 1.67
CA PRO A 31 14.17 8.64 0.25
C PRO A 31 15.44 7.87 -0.14
N SER A 32 16.33 7.52 0.80
CA SER A 32 17.61 6.86 0.49
C SER A 32 17.48 5.34 0.36
N GLY A 33 17.54 4.81 -0.87
CA GLY A 33 17.86 3.39 -1.15
C GLY A 33 16.71 2.37 -1.05
N LEU A 34 15.51 2.80 -0.67
CA LEU A 34 14.43 1.90 -0.24
C LEU A 34 13.60 1.26 -1.39
N TRP A 35 13.95 1.46 -2.66
CA TRP A 35 13.21 0.86 -3.77
C TRP A 35 13.33 -0.68 -3.80
N GLY A 36 14.46 -1.23 -3.35
CA GLY A 36 14.62 -2.67 -3.16
C GLY A 36 13.69 -3.21 -2.07
N MET A 37 13.61 -2.48 -0.95
CA MET A 37 12.76 -2.83 0.19
C MET A 37 11.26 -2.70 -0.12
N LEU A 38 10.86 -1.81 -1.04
CA LEU A 38 9.49 -1.77 -1.54
C LEU A 38 9.08 -3.11 -2.16
N LYS A 39 9.97 -3.70 -2.98
CA LYS A 39 9.71 -5.01 -3.62
C LYS A 39 9.65 -6.14 -2.60
N GLU A 40 10.57 -6.14 -1.64
CA GLU A 40 10.61 -7.13 -0.56
C GLU A 40 9.37 -7.02 0.33
N GLY A 41 8.98 -5.80 0.71
CA GLY A 41 7.80 -5.55 1.53
C GLY A 41 6.50 -6.01 0.86
N MET A 42 6.38 -5.83 -0.46
CA MET A 42 5.27 -6.38 -1.26
C MET A 42 5.24 -7.91 -1.27
N ALA A 43 6.40 -8.57 -1.42
CA ALA A 43 6.48 -10.03 -1.38
C ALA A 43 6.02 -10.58 -0.03
N SER A 44 6.46 -9.98 1.07
CA SER A 44 6.05 -10.32 2.43
C SER A 44 4.55 -10.10 2.67
N ALA A 45 3.99 -8.97 2.22
CA ALA A 45 2.56 -8.69 2.34
C ALA A 45 1.70 -9.69 1.54
N ARG A 46 2.19 -10.16 0.40
CA ARG A 46 1.56 -11.22 -0.39
C ARG A 46 1.62 -12.57 0.32
N ALA A 47 2.73 -12.91 0.97
CA ALA A 47 2.86 -14.14 1.74
C ALA A 47 1.87 -14.17 2.92
N LEU A 48 1.67 -13.03 3.60
CA LEU A 48 0.70 -12.90 4.69
C LEU A 48 -0.76 -13.11 4.25
N LEU A 49 -1.10 -12.76 3.01
CA LEU A 49 -2.43 -13.00 2.45
C LEU A 49 -2.69 -14.47 2.17
N GLN A 50 -1.68 -15.20 1.69
CA GLN A 50 -1.78 -16.66 1.48
C GLN A 50 -1.91 -17.43 2.81
N ALA A 51 -1.53 -16.81 3.92
CA ALA A 51 -1.51 -17.44 5.24
C ALA A 51 -2.82 -17.29 6.06
N LYS A 52 -3.77 -16.41 5.70
CA LYS A 52 -5.04 -16.21 6.44
C LYS A 52 -6.25 -16.20 5.49
N THR A 53 -7.26 -17.04 5.74
CA THR A 53 -8.37 -17.30 4.80
C THR A 53 -9.76 -16.90 5.31
N ASP A 54 -10.32 -15.84 4.70
CA ASP A 54 -11.73 -15.73 4.32
C ASP A 54 -11.77 -15.55 2.78
N PRO A 55 -12.36 -16.49 2.01
CA PRO A 55 -12.42 -16.41 0.56
C PRO A 55 -13.10 -15.14 0.02
N GLY A 56 -14.07 -14.57 0.74
CA GLY A 56 -14.84 -13.40 0.30
C GLY A 56 -14.08 -12.08 0.48
N ALA A 57 -13.36 -11.95 1.59
CA ALA A 57 -12.55 -10.76 1.87
C ALA A 57 -11.23 -10.76 1.06
N ASN A 58 -10.77 -11.95 0.66
CA ASN A 58 -9.57 -12.14 -0.16
C ASN A 58 -9.82 -11.98 -1.66
N SER A 59 -11.06 -12.02 -2.18
CA SER A 59 -11.30 -12.00 -3.63
C SER A 59 -10.83 -10.71 -4.30
N LEU A 60 -11.12 -9.56 -3.68
CA LEU A 60 -10.70 -8.25 -4.19
C LEU A 60 -9.19 -8.08 -4.12
N VAL A 61 -8.56 -8.48 -3.01
CA VAL A 61 -7.11 -8.42 -2.85
C VAL A 61 -6.41 -9.37 -3.83
N SER A 62 -6.94 -10.58 -4.01
CA SER A 62 -6.40 -11.55 -4.96
C SER A 62 -6.46 -11.02 -6.38
N ALA A 63 -7.58 -10.41 -6.78
CA ALA A 63 -7.72 -9.78 -8.09
C ALA A 63 -6.70 -8.65 -8.29
N LEU A 64 -6.43 -7.84 -7.27
CA LEU A 64 -5.38 -6.81 -7.33
C LEU A 64 -3.98 -7.43 -7.44
N VAL A 65 -3.68 -8.47 -6.67
CA VAL A 65 -2.40 -9.19 -6.76
C VAL A 65 -2.21 -9.75 -8.16
N SER A 66 -3.20 -10.46 -8.70
CA SER A 66 -3.12 -11.04 -10.05
C SER A 66 -2.92 -10.00 -11.13
N ASP A 67 -3.65 -8.87 -11.09
CA ASP A 67 -3.41 -7.77 -12.03
C ASP A 67 -2.02 -7.15 -11.84
N PHE A 68 -1.54 -7.02 -10.60
CA PHE A 68 -0.21 -6.51 -10.29
C PHE A 68 0.93 -7.48 -10.64
N GLU A 69 0.64 -8.75 -10.96
CA GLU A 69 1.63 -9.69 -11.52
C GLU A 69 1.79 -9.53 -13.04
N THR A 70 0.86 -8.84 -13.70
CA THR A 70 0.94 -8.57 -15.12
C THR A 70 1.80 -7.34 -15.39
N SER A 71 2.55 -7.37 -16.49
CA SER A 71 3.32 -6.20 -16.94
C SER A 71 2.42 -4.98 -17.19
N GLU A 72 1.20 -5.22 -17.67
CA GLU A 72 0.19 -4.22 -17.96
C GLU A 72 -0.33 -3.56 -16.67
N GLY A 73 -0.67 -4.34 -15.65
CA GLY A 73 -1.17 -3.82 -14.38
C GLY A 73 -0.10 -3.01 -13.62
N ILE A 74 1.15 -3.49 -13.59
CA ILE A 74 2.28 -2.74 -13.04
C ILE A 74 2.48 -1.42 -13.80
N THR A 75 2.46 -1.49 -15.14
CA THR A 75 2.65 -0.30 -15.99
C THR A 75 1.54 0.72 -15.77
N ALA A 76 0.27 0.29 -15.79
CA ALA A 76 -0.88 1.17 -15.57
C ALA A 76 -0.87 1.85 -14.18
N ALA A 77 -0.48 1.10 -13.15
CA ALA A 77 -0.31 1.64 -11.80
C ALA A 77 0.82 2.68 -11.77
N ARG A 78 1.99 2.32 -12.33
CA ARG A 78 3.18 3.18 -12.36
C ARG A 78 2.94 4.46 -13.16
N GLU A 79 2.40 4.37 -14.37
CA GLU A 79 2.16 5.53 -15.24
C GLU A 79 1.19 6.50 -14.59
N GLY A 80 0.05 6.01 -14.10
CA GLY A 80 -0.91 6.90 -13.46
C GLY A 80 -0.41 7.48 -12.14
N LEU A 81 0.47 6.76 -11.41
CA LEU A 81 1.13 7.32 -10.24
C LEU A 81 2.17 8.37 -10.63
N GLN A 82 2.98 8.10 -11.67
CA GLN A 82 3.97 9.03 -12.19
C GLN A 82 3.32 10.34 -12.66
N GLU A 83 2.16 10.26 -13.32
CA GLU A 83 1.36 11.44 -13.69
C GLU A 83 0.91 12.23 -12.47
N LYS A 84 0.38 11.56 -11.43
CA LYS A 84 -0.07 12.21 -10.17
C LYS A 84 1.09 12.86 -9.39
N LEU A 85 2.27 12.26 -9.45
CA LEU A 85 3.46 12.71 -8.72
C LEU A 85 4.37 13.65 -9.54
N LYS A 86 4.13 13.80 -10.85
CA LYS A 86 4.96 14.65 -11.72
C LYS A 86 5.05 16.08 -11.17
N GLY A 87 6.28 16.58 -11.03
CA GLY A 87 6.55 17.94 -10.53
C GLY A 87 6.33 18.14 -9.03
N SER A 88 6.03 17.07 -8.28
CA SER A 88 5.84 17.17 -6.82
C SER A 88 7.18 17.21 -6.10
N LYS A 89 7.23 17.97 -5.01
CA LYS A 89 8.34 17.92 -4.06
C LYS A 89 8.24 16.68 -3.15
N PRO A 90 9.35 16.22 -2.52
CA PRO A 90 9.33 15.02 -1.67
C PRO A 90 8.27 15.03 -0.55
N ASP A 91 8.06 16.17 0.10
CA ASP A 91 7.03 16.40 1.11
C ASP A 91 5.60 16.30 0.56
N GLU A 92 5.39 16.72 -0.69
CA GLU A 92 4.12 16.60 -1.39
C GLU A 92 3.84 15.15 -1.82
N ILE A 93 4.87 14.34 -2.10
CA ILE A 93 4.71 12.93 -2.48
C ILE A 93 4.03 12.15 -1.36
N LYS A 94 4.51 12.27 -0.11
CA LYS A 94 3.90 11.59 1.04
C LYS A 94 2.41 11.96 1.16
N THR A 95 2.12 13.25 1.11
CA THR A 95 0.75 13.78 1.19
C THR A 95 -0.15 13.23 0.10
N LYS A 96 0.35 13.17 -1.14
CA LYS A 96 -0.39 12.60 -2.29
C LYS A 96 -0.63 11.09 -2.14
N CYS A 97 0.36 10.34 -1.64
CA CYS A 97 0.20 8.91 -1.36
C CYS A 97 -0.91 8.66 -0.32
N ILE A 98 -0.91 9.43 0.78
CA ILE A 98 -1.95 9.34 1.82
C ILE A 98 -3.32 9.71 1.27
N ALA A 99 -3.40 10.72 0.40
CA ALA A 99 -4.65 11.09 -0.25
C ALA A 99 -5.20 9.97 -1.14
N VAL A 100 -4.35 9.27 -1.89
CA VAL A 100 -4.75 8.10 -2.69
C VAL A 100 -5.29 6.98 -1.79
N LEU A 101 -4.60 6.66 -0.69
CA LEU A 101 -5.06 5.64 0.27
C LEU A 101 -6.42 5.99 0.89
N ARG A 102 -6.66 7.27 1.19
CA ARG A 102 -7.97 7.75 1.66
C ARG A 102 -9.06 7.57 0.60
N GLN A 103 -8.80 7.97 -0.65
CA GLN A 103 -9.75 7.79 -1.75
C GLN A 103 -10.09 6.31 -1.98
N THR A 104 -9.08 5.43 -1.94
CA THR A 104 -9.29 3.98 -2.03
C THR A 104 -10.14 3.46 -0.87
N SER A 105 -9.86 3.91 0.36
CA SER A 105 -10.63 3.54 1.56
C SER A 105 -12.12 3.89 1.44
N ASP A 106 -12.41 5.06 0.88
CA ASP A 106 -13.78 5.54 0.67
C ASP A 106 -14.49 4.76 -0.44
N ILE A 107 -13.83 4.54 -1.58
CA ILE A 107 -14.37 3.79 -2.72
C ILE A 107 -14.68 2.35 -2.32
N VAL A 108 -13.75 1.66 -1.66
CA VAL A 108 -13.97 0.26 -1.27
C VAL A 108 -15.04 0.14 -0.19
N ALA A 109 -15.09 1.07 0.78
CA ALA A 109 -16.15 1.07 1.78
C ALA A 109 -17.54 1.30 1.17
N SER A 110 -17.63 2.08 0.09
CA SER A 110 -18.89 2.35 -0.59
C SER A 110 -19.33 1.22 -1.52
N LYS A 111 -18.40 0.59 -2.25
CA LYS A 111 -18.73 -0.36 -3.33
C LYS A 111 -18.57 -1.82 -2.97
N ALA A 112 -17.70 -2.10 -2.01
CA ALA A 112 -17.37 -3.46 -1.57
C ALA A 112 -17.17 -3.48 -0.04
N PRO A 113 -18.18 -3.04 0.76
CA PRO A 113 -18.06 -2.93 2.21
C PRO A 113 -17.60 -4.24 2.87
N GLU A 114 -17.99 -5.40 2.32
CA GLU A 114 -17.61 -6.72 2.79
C GLU A 114 -16.12 -7.05 2.57
N ALA A 115 -15.48 -6.46 1.55
CA ALA A 115 -14.05 -6.65 1.25
C ALA A 115 -13.18 -5.48 1.76
N ALA A 116 -13.81 -4.38 2.19
CA ALA A 116 -13.15 -3.14 2.57
C ALA A 116 -12.11 -3.35 3.68
N THR A 117 -12.48 -4.02 4.76
CA THR A 117 -11.59 -4.24 5.91
C THR A 117 -10.35 -5.04 5.52
N ALA A 118 -10.51 -6.10 4.71
CA ALA A 118 -9.39 -6.92 4.26
C ALA A 118 -8.45 -6.14 3.34
N LEU A 119 -8.98 -5.40 2.37
CA LEU A 119 -8.17 -4.56 1.48
C LEU A 119 -7.39 -3.51 2.28
N LYS A 120 -8.06 -2.77 3.17
CA LYS A 120 -7.43 -1.73 4.00
C LYS A 120 -6.32 -2.31 4.88
N THR A 121 -6.61 -3.42 5.56
CA THR A 121 -5.61 -4.10 6.41
C THR A 121 -4.43 -4.59 5.58
N TRP A 122 -4.67 -5.09 4.37
CA TRP A 122 -3.61 -5.52 3.48
C TRP A 122 -2.72 -4.36 3.00
N LEU A 123 -3.32 -3.23 2.61
CA LEU A 123 -2.56 -2.02 2.26
C LEU A 123 -1.70 -1.52 3.43
N TYR A 124 -2.25 -1.52 4.65
CA TYR A 124 -1.48 -1.17 5.85
C TYR A 124 -0.31 -2.13 6.08
N ARG A 125 -0.53 -3.44 5.94
CA ARG A 125 0.54 -4.45 6.06
C ARG A 125 1.66 -4.27 5.04
N ILE A 126 1.36 -3.79 3.83
CA ILE A 126 2.41 -3.43 2.86
C ILE A 126 3.28 -2.32 3.43
N SER A 127 2.68 -1.26 3.97
CA SER A 127 3.42 -0.14 4.57
C SER A 127 4.27 -0.60 5.76
N GLU A 128 3.70 -1.39 6.67
CA GLU A 128 4.38 -1.95 7.83
C GLU A 128 5.59 -2.80 7.42
N SER A 129 5.38 -3.74 6.49
CA SER A 129 6.41 -4.62 5.96
C SER A 129 7.56 -3.86 5.28
N VAL A 130 7.25 -2.76 4.57
CA VAL A 130 8.28 -1.89 3.96
C VAL A 130 9.08 -1.14 5.03
N ALA A 131 8.44 -0.64 6.08
CA ALA A 131 9.13 -0.01 7.22
C ALA A 131 10.02 -1.03 7.96
N GLU A 132 9.55 -2.26 8.14
CA GLU A 132 10.32 -3.34 8.75
C GLU A 132 11.51 -3.78 7.89
N ALA A 133 11.35 -3.86 6.56
CA ALA A 133 12.45 -4.17 5.65
C ALA A 133 13.53 -3.05 5.66
N ALA A 134 13.12 -1.79 5.82
CA ALA A 134 14.05 -0.66 5.96
C ALA A 134 14.96 -0.79 7.18
N LYS A 135 14.46 -1.35 8.29
CA LYS A 135 15.26 -1.64 9.49
C LYS A 135 16.35 -2.69 9.23
N GLU A 136 16.08 -3.72 8.43
CA GLU A 136 17.02 -4.83 8.19
C GLU A 136 18.09 -4.48 7.15
N GLY A 137 17.80 -3.58 6.21
CA GLY A 137 18.73 -3.18 5.15
C GLY A 137 19.44 -1.83 5.35
N GLY A 138 19.42 -1.26 6.56
CA GLY A 138 20.12 -0.02 6.90
C GLY A 138 21.62 -0.05 6.52
N PHE A 139 22.10 1.06 5.94
CA PHE A 139 23.45 1.32 5.42
C PHE A 139 24.54 0.43 6.04
N LEU A 140 25.04 -0.55 5.27
CA LEU A 140 26.14 -1.49 5.61
C LEU A 140 25.84 -2.69 6.53
N GLY A 141 24.60 -3.09 6.78
CA GLY A 141 24.32 -4.29 7.62
C GLY A 141 24.65 -4.07 9.11
N PHE A 142 24.86 -2.80 9.49
CA PHE A 142 24.83 -2.36 10.88
C PHE A 142 23.38 -2.01 11.18
N GLY A 143 22.71 -2.90 11.93
CA GLY A 143 21.29 -2.84 12.24
C GLY A 143 20.79 -1.43 12.54
N GLY A 144 19.83 -0.98 11.73
CA GLY A 144 19.12 0.27 11.94
C GLY A 144 18.26 0.24 13.22
N VAL A 145 17.96 1.42 13.74
CA VAL A 145 17.04 1.62 14.87
C VAL A 145 15.67 0.97 14.53
N LYS A 146 14.98 0.37 15.52
CA LYS A 146 13.55 -0.01 15.38
C LYS A 146 12.80 1.15 14.71
N VAL A 147 12.07 0.90 13.61
CA VAL A 147 11.20 1.82 12.83
C VAL A 147 11.29 3.28 13.32
N SER A 148 11.87 4.16 12.49
CA SER A 148 12.15 5.55 12.88
C SER A 148 10.88 6.27 13.33
N ASP A 149 11.00 7.30 14.18
CA ASP A 149 9.81 8.02 14.65
C ASP A 149 9.03 8.68 13.51
N VAL A 150 9.71 9.00 12.41
CA VAL A 150 9.11 9.50 11.16
C VAL A 150 8.34 8.41 10.44
N GLU A 151 8.88 7.19 10.36
CA GLU A 151 8.18 6.03 9.79
C GLU A 151 6.95 5.66 10.64
N LYS A 152 7.07 5.65 11.98
CA LYS A 152 5.92 5.41 12.88
C LYS A 152 4.81 6.44 12.69
N ALA A 153 5.17 7.72 12.60
CA ALA A 153 4.21 8.78 12.34
C ALA A 153 3.52 8.59 10.97
N THR A 154 4.27 8.16 9.96
CA THR A 154 3.74 7.88 8.62
C THR A 154 2.80 6.68 8.62
N LEU A 155 3.12 5.59 9.34
CA LEU A 155 2.23 4.45 9.51
C LEU A 155 0.91 4.86 10.22
N ALA A 156 0.99 5.74 11.22
CA ALA A 156 -0.21 6.28 11.88
C ALA A 156 -1.07 7.10 10.91
N GLU A 157 -0.46 7.95 10.08
CA GLU A 157 -1.17 8.71 9.02
C GLU A 157 -1.85 7.78 8.00
N ILE A 158 -1.16 6.69 7.60
CA ILE A 158 -1.69 5.67 6.68
C ILE A 158 -2.89 4.95 7.31
N SER A 159 -2.77 4.50 8.56
CA SER A 159 -3.88 3.86 9.27
C SER A 159 -5.10 4.77 9.36
N ALA A 160 -4.88 6.06 9.68
CA ALA A 160 -5.95 7.04 9.75
C ALA A 160 -6.61 7.26 8.37
N ALA A 161 -5.83 7.33 7.29
CA ALA A 161 -6.35 7.43 5.93
C ALA A 161 -7.16 6.19 5.50
N LEU A 162 -6.71 5.01 5.92
CA LEU A 162 -7.41 3.76 5.69
C LEU A 162 -8.61 3.56 6.62
N LYS A 163 -8.79 4.43 7.63
CA LYS A 163 -9.84 4.31 8.65
C LYS A 163 -9.78 2.95 9.36
N LEU A 164 -8.57 2.45 9.56
CA LEU A 164 -8.34 1.29 10.42
C LEU A 164 -8.32 1.82 11.85
N ASP A 165 -9.24 1.30 12.66
CA ASP A 165 -9.24 1.57 14.09
C ASP A 165 -7.93 1.02 14.66
N GLN A 166 -7.16 1.85 15.36
CA GLN A 166 -5.93 1.44 16.07
C GLN A 166 -6.23 0.54 17.29
N SER A 167 -7.44 -0.03 17.35
CA SER A 167 -7.98 -0.82 18.44
C SER A 167 -7.94 -2.29 18.07
N SER A 168 -6.75 -2.90 18.03
CA SER A 168 -6.60 -4.35 18.11
C SER A 168 -5.21 -4.72 18.61
N THR A 169 -5.12 -4.80 19.94
CA THR A 169 -4.17 -5.56 20.78
C THR A 169 -2.76 -5.01 20.98
#